data_AF-A0A6A5Z7F4-F1
#
_entry.id   AF-A0A6A5Z7F4-F1
#
_cell.length_a   1.000
_cell.length_b   1.000
_cell.length_c   1.000
_cell.angle_alpha   90.00
_cell.angle_beta   90.00
_cell.angle_gamma   90.00
#
_symmetry.space_group_name_H-M   'P 1'
#
loop_
_entity.id
_entity.type
_entity.pdbx_description
1 polymer ?
#
loop_
_entity_poly.entity_id
_entity_poly.type
_entity_poly.pdbx_seq_one_letter_code
_entity_poly.pdbx_strand_id
1 'polypeptide(L)'
;MEKVLQKCIQDRASQVMGNPPFYVPMLNASGINPASLDFGYEREYAAEMVRRGIQVAPNHKNQTTIQSYHKLVMWNPWPMWKHLGSTPVLFLVPETDRLCPPDVQIRHFESLSGPKRLHVQIGSGHMDIVEEPQADVVFKVFLNFVHDATAGTIVNEINR
;
A
#
# COMPACT_ATOMS: atom_id res chain seq x y z
N MET A 1 -7.87 18.15 -2.93
CA MET A 1 -6.74 17.87 -3.85
C MET A 1 -6.25 19.11 -4.61
N GLU A 2 -7.11 20.01 -5.10
CA GLU A 2 -6.70 21.20 -5.88
C GLU A 2 -5.55 22.03 -5.26
N LYS A 3 -5.66 22.41 -3.98
CA LYS A 3 -4.61 23.18 -3.27
C LYS A 3 -3.26 22.47 -3.25
N VAL A 4 -3.25 21.14 -3.16
CA VAL A 4 -2.03 20.32 -3.18
C VAL A 4 -1.38 20.36 -4.56
N LEU A 5 -2.16 20.25 -5.63
CA LEU A 5 -1.68 20.34 -7.00
C LEU A 5 -1.13 21.74 -7.33
N GLN A 6 -1.79 22.81 -6.88
CA GLN A 6 -1.24 24.17 -6.98
C GLN A 6 0.13 24.27 -6.29
N LYS A 7 0.27 23.66 -5.12
CA LYS A 7 1.54 23.62 -4.40
C LYS A 7 2.61 22.80 -5.12
N CYS A 8 2.23 21.72 -5.81
CA CYS A 8 3.14 20.98 -6.70
C CYS A 8 3.66 21.86 -7.84
N ILE A 9 2.81 22.68 -8.47
CA ILE A 9 3.25 23.58 -9.55
C ILE A 9 4.23 24.63 -9.02
N GLN A 10 3.92 25.25 -7.87
CA GLN A 10 4.80 26.22 -7.22
C GLN A 10 6.16 25.61 -6.83
N ASP A 11 6.14 24.43 -6.23
CA ASP A 11 7.35 23.70 -5.84
C ASP A 11 8.21 23.35 -7.06
N ARG A 12 7.59 22.96 -8.18
CA ARG A 12 8.33 22.71 -9.44
C ARG A 12 9.03 23.96 -9.95
N ALA A 13 8.35 25.11 -9.96
CA ALA A 13 8.95 26.38 -10.34
C ALA A 13 10.11 26.77 -9.39
N SER A 14 9.93 26.53 -8.10
CA SER A 14 10.97 26.76 -7.07
C SER A 14 12.22 25.90 -7.30
N GLN A 15 12.05 24.61 -7.60
CA GLN A 15 13.16 23.70 -7.85
C GLN A 15 13.96 24.05 -9.11
N VAL A 16 13.30 24.58 -10.15
CA VAL A 16 13.99 25.10 -11.35
C VAL A 16 14.93 26.26 -11.00
N MET A 17 14.61 27.03 -9.95
CA MET A 17 15.47 28.10 -9.43
C MET A 17 16.59 27.61 -8.51
N GLY A 18 16.74 26.29 -8.32
CA GLY A 18 17.78 25.68 -7.48
C GLY A 18 17.40 25.46 -6.01
N ASN A 19 16.13 25.71 -5.63
CA ASN A 19 15.66 25.46 -4.27
C ASN A 19 15.44 23.96 -4.00
N PRO A 20 15.57 23.50 -2.75
CA PRO A 20 15.27 22.11 -2.39
C PRO A 20 13.77 21.79 -2.52
N PRO A 21 13.39 20.51 -2.63
CA PRO A 21 11.99 20.10 -2.68
C PRO A 21 11.21 20.53 -1.44
N PHE A 22 9.95 20.91 -1.63
CA PHE A 22 9.02 21.18 -0.55
C PHE A 22 8.52 19.87 0.06
N TYR A 23 8.74 19.70 1.36
CA TYR A 23 8.30 18.53 2.12
C TYR A 23 7.06 18.85 2.95
N VAL A 24 6.21 17.83 3.11
CA VAL A 24 5.07 17.82 4.04
C VAL A 24 5.14 16.55 4.88
N PRO A 25 4.67 16.55 6.13
CA PRO A 25 4.64 15.31 6.91
C PRO A 25 3.64 14.32 6.29
N MET A 26 3.95 13.02 6.33
CA MET A 26 3.01 11.99 5.82
C MET A 26 1.79 11.90 6.73
N LEU A 27 2.01 11.99 8.04
CA LEU A 27 0.99 12.01 9.07
C LEU A 27 1.34 13.09 10.10
N ASN A 28 0.37 13.89 10.53
CA ASN A 28 0.56 14.77 11.68
C ASN A 28 0.35 14.01 13.00
N ALA A 29 0.50 14.69 14.14
CA ALA A 29 0.31 14.09 15.47
C ALA A 29 -1.11 13.51 15.72
N SER A 30 -2.08 13.89 14.89
CA SER A 30 -3.46 13.38 14.91
C SER A 30 -3.69 12.23 13.92
N GLY A 31 -2.64 11.72 13.27
CA GLY A 31 -2.77 10.66 12.26
C GLY A 31 -3.40 11.13 10.94
N ILE A 32 -3.37 12.44 10.64
CA ILE A 32 -3.96 13.02 9.43
C ILE A 32 -2.86 13.40 8.44
N ASN A 33 -3.05 13.06 7.17
CA ASN A 33 -2.21 13.53 6.07
C ASN A 33 -2.60 14.97 5.68
N PRO A 34 -1.70 15.96 5.78
CA PRO A 34 -2.01 17.36 5.46
C PRO A 34 -2.36 17.62 4.00
N ALA A 35 -1.97 16.72 3.08
CA ALA A 35 -2.33 16.81 1.68
C ALA A 35 -3.65 16.09 1.36
N SER A 36 -4.45 15.79 2.39
CA SER A 36 -5.78 15.18 2.28
C SER A 36 -5.78 13.78 1.65
N LEU A 37 -4.66 13.07 1.72
CA LEU A 37 -4.62 11.63 1.44
C LEU A 37 -5.08 10.91 2.71
N ASP A 38 -6.39 10.77 2.86
CA ASP A 38 -6.97 10.18 4.07
C ASP A 38 -6.61 8.69 4.13
N PHE A 39 -6.02 8.28 5.25
CA PHE A 39 -5.74 6.87 5.54
C PHE A 39 -6.98 6.14 6.12
N GLY A 40 -8.16 6.73 5.92
CA GLY A 40 -9.43 6.19 6.39
C GLY A 40 -9.57 6.23 7.91
N TYR A 41 -10.13 5.15 8.46
CA TYR A 41 -10.60 5.06 9.85
C TYR A 41 -9.55 4.54 10.85
N GLU A 42 -8.29 4.37 10.44
CA GLU A 42 -7.19 3.92 11.32
C GLU A 42 -6.39 5.10 11.90
N ARG A 43 -7.05 6.23 12.18
CA ARG A 43 -6.38 7.47 12.62
C ARG A 43 -5.69 7.32 13.96
N GLU A 44 -6.28 6.57 14.88
CA GLU A 44 -5.72 6.29 16.19
C GLU A 44 -4.42 5.48 16.07
N TYR A 45 -4.42 4.44 15.22
CA TYR A 45 -3.24 3.65 14.91
C TYR A 45 -2.17 4.49 14.21
N ALA A 46 -2.56 5.28 13.21
CA ALA A 46 -1.66 6.20 12.51
C ALA A 46 -1.04 7.26 13.46
N ALA A 47 -1.83 7.82 14.38
CA ALA A 47 -1.35 8.76 15.39
C ALA A 47 -0.39 8.06 16.38
N GLU A 48 -0.68 6.83 16.76
CA GLU A 48 0.22 6.02 17.57
C GLU A 48 1.54 5.74 16.86
N MET A 49 1.51 5.39 15.57
CA MET A 49 2.72 5.21 14.76
C MET A 49 3.56 6.49 14.71
N VAL A 50 2.94 7.67 14.57
CA VAL A 50 3.69 8.94 14.60
C VAL A 50 4.36 9.16 15.96
N ARG A 51 3.67 8.83 17.07
CA ARG A 51 4.22 8.96 18.43
C ARG A 51 5.34 7.95 18.70
N ARG A 52 5.17 6.69 18.30
CA ARG A 52 6.11 5.59 18.57
C ARG A 52 7.22 5.47 17.53
N GLY A 53 7.04 6.04 16.35
CA GLY A 53 7.88 5.79 15.17
C GLY A 53 9.36 6.09 15.39
N ILE A 54 9.70 7.13 16.16
CA ILE A 54 11.09 7.44 16.49
C ILE A 54 11.74 6.35 17.37
N GLN A 55 10.96 5.70 18.25
CA GLN A 55 11.46 4.65 19.14
C GLN A 55 11.63 3.32 18.41
N VAL A 56 10.73 3.00 17.47
CA VAL A 56 10.70 1.70 16.77
C VAL A 56 11.53 1.72 15.49
N ALA A 57 11.61 2.87 14.81
CA ALA A 57 12.29 3.05 13.53
C ALA A 57 13.06 4.39 13.52
N PRO A 58 14.22 4.48 14.20
CA PRO A 58 14.93 5.76 14.40
C PRO A 58 15.39 6.43 13.09
N ASN A 59 15.54 5.65 12.02
CA ASN A 59 15.92 6.16 10.69
C ASN A 59 14.71 6.56 9.83
N HIS A 60 13.48 6.32 10.29
CA HIS A 60 12.27 6.70 9.57
C HIS A 60 12.07 8.22 9.60
N LYS A 61 11.79 8.80 8.43
CA LYS A 61 11.40 10.21 8.31
C LYS A 61 9.95 10.30 7.88
N ASN A 62 9.10 10.79 8.78
CA ASN A 62 7.69 11.03 8.52
C ASN A 62 7.50 12.29 7.63
N GLN A 63 7.94 12.22 6.38
CA GLN A 63 7.81 13.29 5.41
C GLN A 63 7.77 12.75 3.98
N THR A 64 7.02 13.44 3.12
CA THR A 64 6.98 13.21 1.68
C THR A 64 7.22 14.52 0.95
N THR A 65 7.75 14.45 -0.27
CA THR A 65 7.78 15.64 -1.14
C THR A 65 6.37 15.93 -1.63
N ILE A 66 6.02 17.21 -1.81
CA ILE A 66 4.71 17.58 -2.35
C ILE A 66 4.50 17.01 -3.78
N GLN A 67 5.58 16.83 -4.55
CA GLN A 67 5.52 16.19 -5.87
C GLN A 67 5.06 14.73 -5.84
N SER A 68 5.17 14.04 -4.70
CA SER A 68 4.66 12.67 -4.57
C SER A 68 3.15 12.61 -4.82
N TYR A 69 2.40 13.63 -4.40
CA TYR A 69 0.94 13.69 -4.59
C TYR A 69 0.56 13.91 -6.05
N HIS A 70 1.30 14.76 -6.78
CA HIS A 70 1.12 14.87 -8.23
C HIS A 70 1.36 13.53 -8.93
N LYS A 71 2.43 12.80 -8.55
CA LYS A 71 2.73 11.47 -9.11
C LYS A 71 1.63 10.46 -8.79
N LEU A 72 1.11 10.44 -7.56
CA LEU A 72 0.02 9.56 -7.15
C LEU A 72 -1.26 9.80 -7.96
N VAL A 73 -1.63 11.07 -8.19
CA VAL A 73 -2.81 11.41 -9.02
C VAL A 73 -2.65 10.92 -10.46
N MET A 74 -1.44 10.96 -11.00
CA MET A 74 -1.14 10.49 -12.35
C MET A 74 -0.92 8.97 -12.44
N TRP A 75 -0.87 8.27 -11.31
CA TRP A 75 -0.52 6.85 -11.26
C TRP A 75 -1.77 5.96 -11.30
N ASN A 76 -1.88 5.18 -12.37
CA ASN A 76 -2.90 4.13 -12.49
C ASN A 76 -2.23 2.82 -12.93
N PRO A 77 -1.88 1.91 -11.99
CA PRO A 77 -1.13 0.71 -12.32
C PRO A 77 -2.00 -0.41 -12.92
N TRP A 78 -3.32 -0.40 -12.68
CA TRP A 78 -4.20 -1.53 -12.99
C TRP A 78 -4.21 -1.91 -14.48
N PRO A 79 -4.27 -0.97 -15.44
CA PRO A 79 -4.22 -1.30 -16.86
C PRO A 79 -2.91 -1.99 -17.29
N MET A 80 -1.83 -1.84 -16.51
CA MET A 80 -0.54 -2.46 -16.81
C MET A 80 -0.51 -3.94 -16.43
N TRP A 81 -1.40 -4.42 -15.57
CA TRP A 81 -1.36 -5.78 -15.04
C TRP A 81 -1.60 -6.88 -16.07
N LYS A 82 -2.26 -6.55 -17.20
CA LYS A 82 -2.35 -7.44 -18.36
C LYS A 82 -0.97 -7.85 -18.91
N HIS A 83 0.09 -7.09 -18.59
CA HIS A 83 1.46 -7.38 -18.99
C HIS A 83 2.21 -8.31 -18.02
N LEU A 84 1.58 -8.76 -16.94
CA LEU A 84 2.17 -9.77 -16.04
C LEU A 84 2.32 -11.14 -16.73
N GLY A 85 1.58 -11.41 -17.81
CA GLY A 85 1.76 -12.61 -18.62
C GLY A 85 1.60 -13.89 -17.81
N SER A 86 2.66 -14.71 -17.79
CA SER A 86 2.71 -15.97 -17.03
C SER A 86 3.36 -15.83 -15.64
N THR A 87 3.71 -14.63 -15.19
CA THR A 87 4.24 -14.41 -13.85
C THR A 87 3.19 -14.80 -12.81
N PRO A 88 3.48 -15.75 -11.90
CA PRO A 88 2.53 -16.11 -10.86
C PRO A 88 2.30 -14.99 -9.86
N VAL A 89 1.05 -14.79 -9.43
CA VAL A 89 0.67 -13.70 -8.52
C VAL A 89 -0.06 -14.22 -7.26
N LEU A 90 0.38 -13.77 -6.09
CA LEU A 90 -0.31 -13.98 -4.81
C LEU A 90 -0.98 -12.70 -4.36
N PHE A 91 -2.27 -12.76 -4.02
CA PHE A 91 -2.96 -11.71 -3.28
C PHE A 91 -3.21 -12.18 -1.86
N LEU A 92 -2.73 -11.38 -0.90
CA LEU A 92 -3.05 -11.52 0.51
C LEU A 92 -3.94 -10.34 0.89
N VAL A 93 -5.20 -10.63 1.15
CA VAL A 93 -6.23 -9.62 1.38
C VAL A 93 -6.66 -9.70 2.84
N PRO A 94 -6.44 -8.66 3.67
CA PRO A 94 -6.99 -8.63 5.02
C PRO A 94 -8.52 -8.52 4.95
N GLU A 95 -9.25 -9.32 5.71
CA GLU A 95 -10.73 -9.34 5.68
C GLU A 95 -11.35 -7.98 6.06
N THR A 96 -10.69 -7.25 6.95
CA THR A 96 -11.22 -5.99 7.50
C THR A 96 -10.45 -4.76 7.03
N ASP A 97 -9.73 -4.85 5.91
CA ASP A 97 -8.94 -3.74 5.35
C ASP A 97 -9.81 -2.50 5.07
N ARG A 98 -9.56 -1.41 5.80
CA ARG A 98 -10.29 -0.14 5.64
C ARG A 98 -9.53 0.89 4.80
N LEU A 99 -8.25 0.65 4.51
CA LEU A 99 -7.44 1.54 3.69
C LEU A 99 -7.58 1.17 2.21
N CYS A 100 -7.52 -0.14 1.92
CA CYS A 100 -7.71 -0.74 0.62
C CYS A 100 -8.85 -1.77 0.71
N PRO A 101 -10.11 -1.41 0.44
CA PRO A 101 -11.24 -2.31 0.68
C PRO A 101 -11.08 -3.71 0.03
N PRO A 102 -11.39 -4.82 0.73
CA PRO A 102 -11.16 -6.17 0.25
C PRO A 102 -11.86 -6.47 -1.07
N ASP A 103 -13.07 -5.95 -1.28
CA ASP A 103 -13.83 -6.13 -2.51
C ASP A 103 -13.11 -5.51 -3.72
N VAL A 104 -12.43 -4.37 -3.52
CA VAL A 104 -11.62 -3.72 -4.56
C VAL A 104 -10.37 -4.54 -4.87
N GLN A 105 -9.68 -5.03 -3.83
CA GLN A 105 -8.52 -5.90 -4.01
C GLN A 105 -8.88 -7.19 -4.77
N ILE A 106 -9.97 -7.84 -4.38
CA ILE A 106 -10.46 -9.08 -4.99
C ILE A 106 -10.89 -8.85 -6.44
N ARG A 107 -11.59 -7.74 -6.74
CA ARG A 107 -11.94 -7.37 -8.12
C ARG A 107 -10.69 -7.22 -9.00
N HIS A 108 -9.63 -6.64 -8.46
CA HIS A 108 -8.36 -6.51 -9.15
C HIS A 108 -7.67 -7.86 -9.35
N PHE A 109 -7.70 -8.75 -8.36
CA PHE A 109 -7.25 -10.14 -8.50
C PHE A 109 -8.00 -10.88 -9.61
N GLU A 110 -9.33 -10.75 -9.66
CA GLU A 110 -10.17 -11.40 -10.67
C GLU A 110 -9.80 -10.98 -12.09
N SER A 111 -9.36 -9.73 -12.28
CA SER A 111 -8.93 -9.20 -13.59
C SER A 111 -7.61 -9.76 -14.13
N LEU A 112 -6.81 -10.45 -13.30
CA LEU A 112 -5.56 -11.06 -13.71
C LEU A 112 -5.79 -12.31 -14.57
N SER A 113 -4.99 -12.47 -15.64
CA SER A 113 -5.09 -13.60 -16.57
C SER A 113 -4.08 -14.73 -16.34
N GLY A 114 -2.97 -14.44 -15.65
CA GLY A 114 -1.90 -15.40 -15.37
C GLY A 114 -2.18 -16.32 -14.17
N PRO A 115 -1.26 -17.24 -13.85
CA PRO A 115 -1.34 -18.08 -12.67
C PRO A 115 -1.50 -17.24 -11.41
N LYS A 116 -2.52 -17.49 -10.60
CA LYS A 116 -2.82 -16.64 -9.45
C LYS A 116 -3.41 -17.41 -8.29
N ARG A 117 -3.12 -16.92 -7.08
CA ARG A 117 -3.67 -17.42 -5.81
C ARG A 117 -4.18 -16.25 -4.97
N LEU A 118 -5.37 -16.41 -4.40
CA LEU A 118 -5.95 -15.48 -3.43
C LEU A 118 -5.99 -16.15 -2.06
N HIS A 119 -5.58 -15.42 -1.03
CA HIS A 119 -5.79 -15.78 0.37
C HIS A 119 -6.37 -14.58 1.11
N VAL A 120 -7.54 -14.77 1.72
CA VAL A 120 -8.17 -13.77 2.58
C VAL A 120 -7.81 -14.09 4.02
N GLN A 121 -7.12 -13.16 4.70
CA GLN A 121 -6.75 -13.33 6.09
C GLN A 121 -7.88 -12.82 6.99
N ILE A 122 -8.59 -13.76 7.61
CA ILE A 122 -9.70 -13.49 8.53
C ILE A 122 -9.21 -12.77 9.77
N GLY A 123 -9.97 -11.77 10.21
CA GLY A 123 -9.70 -10.99 11.42
C GLY A 123 -8.55 -9.98 11.32
N SER A 124 -7.93 -9.81 10.15
CA SER A 124 -6.84 -8.84 9.94
C SER A 124 -7.31 -7.58 9.21
N GLY A 125 -6.69 -6.45 9.56
CA GLY A 125 -6.79 -5.16 8.89
C GLY A 125 -5.55 -4.85 8.04
N HIS A 126 -5.45 -3.60 7.58
CA HIS A 126 -4.41 -3.21 6.62
C HIS A 126 -3.00 -3.31 7.22
N MET A 127 -2.86 -2.85 8.46
CA MET A 127 -1.56 -2.66 9.10
C MET A 127 -1.08 -3.91 9.85
N ASP A 128 -1.98 -4.81 10.22
CA ASP A 128 -1.66 -5.93 11.12
C ASP A 128 -1.59 -7.29 10.43
N ILE A 129 -1.89 -7.43 9.13
CA ILE A 129 -1.94 -8.75 8.45
C ILE A 129 -0.69 -9.63 8.61
N VAL A 130 0.49 -9.04 8.85
CA VAL A 130 1.75 -9.75 9.10
C VAL A 130 2.21 -9.73 10.57
N GLU A 131 1.40 -9.18 11.47
CA GLU A 131 1.62 -9.16 12.91
C GLU A 131 1.02 -10.41 13.57
N GLU A 132 1.39 -10.67 14.83
CA GLU A 132 0.77 -11.74 15.62
C GLU A 132 -0.70 -11.42 15.92
N PRO A 133 -1.59 -12.43 15.99
CA PRO A 133 -1.33 -13.88 15.93
C PRO A 133 -1.34 -14.52 14.52
N GLN A 134 -1.62 -13.75 13.48
CA GLN A 134 -1.79 -14.26 12.10
C GLN A 134 -0.48 -14.50 11.34
N ALA A 135 0.63 -13.95 11.84
CA ALA A 135 1.94 -13.99 11.20
C ALA A 135 2.31 -15.40 10.69
N ASP A 136 2.26 -16.42 11.54
CA ASP A 136 2.62 -17.80 11.18
C ASP A 136 1.78 -18.35 10.00
N VAL A 137 0.48 -18.08 10.01
CA VAL A 137 -0.44 -18.52 8.95
C VAL A 137 -0.10 -17.81 7.64
N VAL A 138 0.05 -16.49 7.68
CA VAL A 138 0.35 -15.66 6.50
C VAL A 138 1.71 -16.02 5.91
N PHE A 139 2.74 -16.21 6.74
CA PHE A 139 4.07 -16.63 6.29
C PHE A 139 4.04 -18.03 5.65
N LYS A 140 3.26 -18.96 6.19
CA LYS A 140 3.09 -20.28 5.58
C LYS A 140 2.45 -20.18 4.19
N VAL A 141 1.46 -19.30 4.00
CA VAL A 141 0.85 -19.05 2.68
C VAL A 141 1.89 -18.51 1.70
N PHE A 142 2.69 -17.52 2.11
CA PHE A 142 3.78 -16.98 1.30
C PHE A 142 4.78 -18.06 0.87
N LEU A 143 5.29 -18.85 1.83
CA LEU A 143 6.30 -19.86 1.57
C LEU A 143 5.78 -20.95 0.64
N ASN A 144 4.55 -21.43 0.86
CA ASN A 144 3.91 -22.39 -0.02
C ASN A 144 3.73 -21.83 -1.43
N PHE A 145 3.28 -20.58 -1.55
CA PHE A 145 3.15 -19.93 -2.86
C PHE A 145 4.47 -19.81 -3.60
N VAL A 146 5.54 -19.39 -2.94
CA VAL A 146 6.87 -19.28 -3.57
C VAL A 146 7.37 -20.65 -4.02
N HIS A 147 7.21 -21.67 -3.18
CA HIS A 147 7.53 -23.06 -3.53
C HIS A 147 6.77 -23.50 -4.79
N ASP A 148 5.45 -23.34 -4.81
CA ASP A 148 4.60 -23.75 -5.93
C ASP A 148 4.90 -22.95 -7.22
N ALA A 149 5.16 -21.64 -7.08
CA ALA A 149 5.51 -20.77 -8.20
C ALA A 149 6.81 -21.20 -8.88
N THR A 150 7.83 -21.53 -8.06
CA THR A 150 9.14 -21.97 -8.55
C THR A 150 9.13 -23.40 -9.07
N ALA A 151 8.23 -24.24 -8.59
CA ALA A 151 7.98 -25.58 -9.13
C ALA A 151 7.08 -25.58 -10.39
N GLY A 152 6.47 -24.44 -10.74
CA GLY A 152 5.57 -24.33 -11.89
C GLY A 152 4.21 -25.00 -11.68
N THR A 153 3.77 -25.17 -10.43
CA THR A 153 2.55 -25.92 -10.08
C THR A 153 1.35 -25.04 -9.76
N ILE A 154 1.48 -23.71 -9.85
CA ILE A 154 0.35 -22.80 -9.62
C ILE A 154 -0.66 -22.92 -10.76
N VAL A 155 -1.78 -23.54 -10.44
CA VAL A 155 -3.03 -23.47 -11.21
C VAL A 155 -3.90 -22.39 -10.57
N ASN A 156 -4.82 -21.79 -11.32
CA ASN A 156 -5.70 -20.73 -10.78
C ASN A 156 -6.52 -21.27 -9.60
N GLU A 157 -6.11 -20.93 -8.37
CA GLU A 157 -6.67 -21.42 -7.12
C GLU A 157 -7.34 -20.27 -6.36
N ILE A 158 -8.61 -20.44 -6.01
CA ILE A 158 -9.35 -19.55 -5.12
C ILE A 158 -9.63 -20.34 -3.85
N ASN A 159 -8.81 -20.18 -2.82
CA ASN A 159 -9.15 -20.69 -1.48
C ASN A 159 -9.99 -19.60 -0.80
N ARG A 160 -11.29 -19.88 -0.64
CA ARG A 160 -12.24 -19.04 0.10
C ARG A 160 -12.28 -19.45 1.56
#